data_AF-A0A9D1P1L1-F1
#
_entry.id   AF-A0A9D1P1L1-F1
#
_cell.length_a   1.000
_cell.length_b   1.000
_cell.length_c   1.000
_cell.angle_alpha   90.00
_cell.angle_beta   90.00
_cell.angle_gamma   90.00
#
_symmetry.space_group_name_H-M   'P 1'
#
loop_
_entity.id
_entity.type
_entity.pdbx_description
1 polymer ?
#
loop_
_entity_poly.entity_id
_entity_poly.type
_entity_poly.pdbx_seq_one_letter_code
_entity_poly.pdbx_strand_id
1 'polypeptide(L)'
;MSFGEHLRTLIEERNMTQKELAKQLNIAPSTIGSYVQNTREPDFSTLKLLAQYFHVSIDYLLDNHTGNGPSRNENELIRIFRSLTEEQQIICIEQCKVFVRINHREETDEPKQGRARPT
;
A
#
# COMPACT_ATOMS: atom_id res chain seq x y z
N MET A 1 -2.60 13.97 -3.81
CA MET A 1 -3.69 14.50 -2.95
C MET A 1 -3.19 14.50 -1.51
N SER A 2 -3.77 15.33 -0.67
CA SER A 2 -3.52 15.28 0.78
C SER A 2 -4.51 14.33 1.47
N PHE A 3 -4.17 13.81 2.65
CA PHE A 3 -5.06 12.98 3.46
C PHE A 3 -6.46 13.60 3.63
N GLY A 4 -6.53 14.91 3.93
CA GLY A 4 -7.78 15.62 4.12
C GLY A 4 -8.65 15.74 2.87
N GLU A 5 -8.02 15.88 1.69
CA GLU A 5 -8.73 15.85 0.40
C GLU A 5 -9.28 14.45 0.11
N HIS A 6 -8.49 13.41 0.38
CA HIS A 6 -8.91 12.02 0.18
C HIS A 6 -10.06 11.63 1.10
N LEU A 7 -9.96 11.99 2.38
CA LEU A 7 -11.03 11.78 3.34
C LEU A 7 -12.32 12.51 2.92
N ARG A 8 -12.21 13.70 2.32
CA ARG A 8 -13.37 14.42 1.78
C ARG A 8 -14.01 13.65 0.63
N THR A 9 -13.22 13.16 -0.32
CA THR A 9 -13.72 12.36 -1.44
C THR A 9 -14.46 11.12 -0.95
N LEU A 10 -13.91 10.38 0.01
CA LEU A 10 -14.56 9.19 0.58
C LEU A 10 -15.90 9.50 1.27
N ILE A 11 -16.00 10.66 1.93
CA ILE A 11 -17.23 11.16 2.55
C ILE A 11 -18.27 11.49 1.46
N GLU A 12 -17.85 12.16 0.39
CA GLU A 12 -18.72 12.55 -0.73
C GLU A 12 -19.20 11.34 -1.53
N GLU A 13 -18.34 10.35 -1.81
CA GLU A 13 -18.68 9.10 -2.50
C GLU A 13 -19.75 8.28 -1.75
N ARG A 14 -19.81 8.43 -0.43
CA ARG A 14 -20.83 7.80 0.41
C ARG A 14 -22.08 8.68 0.62
N ASN A 15 -22.20 9.80 -0.09
CA ASN A 15 -23.29 10.77 0.02
C ASN A 15 -23.57 11.20 1.47
N MET A 16 -22.52 11.39 2.27
CA MET A 16 -22.64 11.79 3.67
C MET A 16 -21.92 13.11 3.93
N THR A 17 -22.25 13.72 5.06
CA THR A 17 -21.59 14.94 5.55
C THR A 17 -20.51 14.58 6.58
N GLN A 18 -19.54 15.48 6.76
CA GLN A 18 -18.51 15.33 7.81
C GLN A 18 -19.12 15.17 9.22
N LYS A 19 -20.27 15.83 9.48
CA LYS A 19 -21.01 15.72 10.74
C LYS A 19 -21.63 14.34 10.92
N GLU A 20 -22.14 13.74 9.85
CA GLU A 20 -22.69 12.39 9.89
C GLU A 20 -21.59 11.36 10.11
N LEU A 21 -20.45 11.48 9.40
CA LEU A 21 -19.28 10.62 9.65
C LEU A 21 -18.84 10.72 11.12
N ALA A 22 -18.72 11.94 11.64
CA ALA A 22 -18.35 12.19 13.02
C ALA A 22 -19.28 11.46 14.00
N LYS A 23 -20.61 11.51 13.75
CA LYS A 23 -21.60 10.80 14.54
C LYS A 23 -21.46 9.28 14.44
N GLN A 24 -21.22 8.74 13.25
CA GLN A 24 -21.05 7.30 13.02
C GLN A 24 -19.81 6.74 13.69
N LEU A 25 -18.71 7.51 13.70
CA LEU A 25 -17.44 7.11 14.30
C LEU A 25 -17.31 7.49 15.78
N ASN A 26 -18.32 8.15 16.35
CA ASN A 26 -18.28 8.71 17.70
C ASN A 26 -17.06 9.64 17.93
N ILE A 27 -16.78 10.48 16.93
CA ILE A 27 -15.71 11.49 16.93
C ILE A 27 -16.35 12.88 16.95
N ALA A 28 -15.72 13.86 17.58
CA ALA A 28 -16.21 15.23 17.54
C ALA A 28 -16.22 15.79 16.09
N PRO A 29 -17.28 16.46 15.62
CA PRO A 29 -17.34 17.02 14.26
C PRO A 29 -16.19 17.98 13.95
N SER A 30 -15.71 18.73 14.94
CA SER A 30 -14.54 19.61 14.81
C SER A 30 -13.25 18.83 14.51
N THR A 31 -13.12 17.62 15.04
CA THR A 31 -11.97 16.75 14.81
C THR A 31 -11.97 16.23 13.37
N ILE A 32 -13.11 15.74 12.86
CA ILE A 32 -13.23 15.37 11.44
C ILE A 32 -12.98 16.58 10.52
N GLY A 33 -13.50 17.76 10.87
CA GLY A 33 -13.24 18.97 10.12
C GLY A 33 -11.74 19.34 10.08
N SER A 34 -11.03 19.14 11.21
CA SER A 34 -9.58 19.38 11.29
C SER A 34 -8.79 18.42 10.41
N TYR A 35 -9.22 17.16 10.33
CA TYR A 35 -8.64 16.14 9.45
C TYR A 35 -8.84 16.50 7.97
N VAL A 36 -10.07 16.86 7.59
CA VAL A 36 -10.40 17.25 6.20
C VAL A 36 -9.70 18.54 5.77
N GLN A 37 -9.37 19.42 6.71
CA GLN A 37 -8.61 20.66 6.45
C GLN A 37 -7.08 20.47 6.54
N ASN A 38 -6.59 19.26 6.85
CA ASN A 38 -5.18 18.96 7.13
C ASN A 38 -4.57 19.83 8.25
N THR A 39 -5.38 20.36 9.18
CA THR A 39 -4.87 21.15 10.32
C THR A 39 -4.45 20.27 11.49
N ARG A 40 -4.90 19.00 11.49
CA ARG A 40 -4.52 17.98 12.46
C ARG A 40 -4.47 16.63 11.76
N GLU A 41 -3.55 15.77 12.19
CA GLU A 41 -3.46 14.39 11.73
C GLU A 41 -4.21 13.44 12.69
N PRO A 42 -4.87 12.39 12.17
CA PRO A 42 -5.44 11.35 13.00
C PRO A 42 -4.34 10.53 13.68
N ASP A 43 -4.62 10.00 14.86
CA ASP A 43 -3.76 8.98 15.46
C ASP A 43 -3.93 7.62 14.78
N PHE A 44 -3.05 6.66 15.08
CA PHE A 44 -3.10 5.32 14.50
C PHE A 44 -4.44 4.60 14.74
N SER A 45 -5.07 4.83 15.89
CA SER A 45 -6.36 4.23 16.24
C SER A 45 -7.48 4.76 15.34
N THR A 46 -7.53 6.08 15.16
CA THR A 46 -8.49 6.77 14.29
C THR A 46 -8.26 6.40 12.83
N LEU A 47 -7.00 6.28 12.41
CA LEU A 47 -6.64 5.89 11.05
C LEU A 47 -7.13 4.47 10.72
N LYS A 48 -6.94 3.51 11.64
CA LYS A 48 -7.50 2.15 11.52
C LYS A 48 -9.02 2.17 11.48
N LEU A 49 -9.65 2.97 12.32
CA LEU A 49 -11.09 3.09 12.39
C LEU A 49 -11.67 3.64 11.07
N LEU A 50 -11.05 4.68 10.50
CA LEU A 50 -11.42 5.24 9.20
C LEU A 50 -11.23 4.21 8.08
N ALA A 51 -10.11 3.49 8.06
CA ALA A 51 -9.83 2.46 7.06
C ALA A 51 -10.88 1.34 7.09
N GLN A 52 -11.24 0.88 8.28
CA GLN A 52 -12.28 -0.13 8.48
C GLN A 52 -13.66 0.38 8.06
N TYR A 53 -14.01 1.63 8.42
CA TYR A 53 -15.30 2.23 8.09
C TYR A 53 -15.51 2.38 6.58
N PHE A 54 -14.49 2.86 5.86
CA PHE A 54 -14.54 3.06 4.42
C PHE A 54 -14.22 1.79 3.62
N HIS A 55 -13.78 0.71 4.28
CA HIS A 55 -13.32 -0.54 3.67
C HIS A 55 -12.14 -0.35 2.70
N VAL A 56 -11.18 0.47 3.11
CA VAL A 56 -9.96 0.79 2.35
C VAL A 56 -8.71 0.47 3.18
N SER A 57 -7.55 0.36 2.53
CA SER A 57 -6.28 0.25 3.28
C SER A 57 -5.90 1.59 3.90
N ILE A 58 -5.05 1.53 4.93
CA ILE A 58 -4.47 2.73 5.52
C ILE A 58 -3.58 3.47 4.49
N ASP A 59 -2.84 2.73 3.67
CA ASP A 59 -2.02 3.31 2.61
C ASP A 59 -2.86 4.08 1.59
N TYR A 60 -4.06 3.59 1.29
CA TYR A 60 -5.02 4.31 0.46
C TYR A 60 -5.46 5.61 1.13
N LEU A 61 -5.83 5.60 2.42
CA LEU A 61 -6.25 6.83 3.13
C LEU A 61 -5.17 7.90 3.17
N LEU A 62 -3.91 7.51 3.37
CA LEU A 62 -2.79 8.44 3.51
C LEU A 62 -2.31 9.01 2.17
N ASP A 63 -2.96 8.64 1.07
CA ASP A 63 -2.45 8.82 -0.29
C ASP A 63 -0.97 8.38 -0.39
N ASN A 64 -0.63 7.31 0.33
CA ASN A 64 0.66 6.62 0.20
C ASN A 64 0.65 5.75 -1.06
N HIS A 65 -0.01 6.25 -2.11
CA HIS A 65 0.15 5.82 -3.48
C HIS A 65 1.50 6.35 -3.98
N THR A 66 2.58 5.82 -3.42
CA THR A 66 3.61 5.29 -4.32
C THR A 66 2.86 4.53 -5.41
N GLY A 67 3.10 4.77 -6.70
CA GLY A 67 2.35 4.18 -7.83
C GLY A 67 2.46 2.65 -7.91
N ASN A 68 1.96 1.97 -6.87
CA ASN A 68 2.22 0.61 -6.40
C ASN A 68 0.88 -0.08 -6.10
N GLY A 69 -0.20 0.32 -6.75
CA GLY A 69 -1.27 -0.63 -6.99
C GLY A 69 -0.69 -1.78 -7.81
N PRO A 70 -1.10 -3.05 -7.60
CA PRO A 70 -0.61 -4.14 -8.41
C PRO A 70 -0.81 -3.77 -9.89
N SER A 71 0.28 -3.79 -10.64
CA SER A 71 0.28 -3.70 -12.09
C SER A 71 -0.67 -4.74 -12.69
N ARG A 72 -0.98 -4.60 -13.98
CA ARG A 72 -1.76 -5.60 -14.71
C ARG A 72 -1.18 -7.01 -14.54
N ASN A 73 0.15 -7.13 -14.51
CA ASN A 73 0.84 -8.40 -14.34
C ASN A 73 0.72 -8.93 -12.90
N GLU A 74 0.80 -8.07 -11.90
CA GLU A 74 0.59 -8.48 -10.50
C GLU A 74 -0.85 -8.92 -10.25
N ASN A 75 -1.84 -8.24 -10.82
CA ASN A 75 -3.24 -8.67 -10.74
C ASN A 75 -3.47 -10.03 -11.43
N GLU A 76 -2.85 -10.25 -12.59
CA GLU A 76 -2.92 -11.52 -13.29
C GLU A 76 -2.24 -12.64 -12.50
N LEU A 77 -1.07 -12.37 -11.91
CA LEU A 77 -0.37 -13.31 -11.04
C LEU A 77 -1.24 -13.71 -9.84
N ILE A 78 -1.85 -12.74 -9.16
CA ILE A 78 -2.75 -13.00 -8.02
C ILE A 78 -3.96 -13.83 -8.45
N ARG A 79 -4.56 -13.54 -9.62
CA ARG A 79 -5.70 -14.29 -10.16
C ARG A 79 -5.33 -15.75 -10.41
N ILE A 80 -4.21 -16.00 -11.09
CA ILE A 80 -3.73 -17.34 -11.39
C ILE A 80 -3.42 -18.08 -10.08
N PHE A 81 -2.64 -17.46 -9.19
CA PHE A 81 -2.24 -18.06 -7.93
C PHE A 81 -3.42 -18.53 -7.07
N ARG A 82 -4.50 -17.72 -6.99
CA ARG A 82 -5.74 -18.08 -6.26
C ARG A 82 -6.51 -19.25 -6.87
N SER A 83 -6.27 -19.58 -8.15
CA SER A 83 -6.90 -20.71 -8.84
C SER A 83 -6.13 -22.04 -8.69
N LEU A 84 -4.93 -22.00 -8.13
CA LEU A 84 -4.07 -23.16 -7.93
C LEU A 84 -4.42 -23.95 -6.66
N THR A 85 -4.08 -25.23 -6.63
CA THR A 85 -4.11 -26.05 -5.40
C THR A 85 -3.02 -25.60 -4.42
N GLU A 86 -3.15 -25.97 -3.14
CA GLU A 86 -2.14 -25.63 -2.12
C GLU A 86 -0.73 -26.13 -2.49
N GLU A 87 -0.62 -27.36 -3.02
CA GLU A 87 0.65 -27.91 -3.49
C GLU A 87 1.23 -27.09 -4.64
N GLN A 88 0.40 -26.69 -5.60
CA GLN A 88 0.83 -25.87 -6.74
C GLN A 88 1.24 -24.45 -6.32
N GLN A 89 0.56 -23.87 -5.33
CA GLN A 89 0.94 -22.58 -4.74
C GLN A 89 2.32 -22.64 -4.09
N ILE A 90 2.61 -23.71 -3.34
CA ILE A 90 3.92 -23.94 -2.71
C ILE A 90 5.01 -24.03 -3.78
N ILE A 91 4.78 -24.81 -4.84
CA ILE A 91 5.73 -24.95 -5.95
C ILE A 91 5.96 -23.60 -6.64
N CYS A 92 4.91 -22.83 -6.90
CA CYS A 92 5.00 -21.51 -7.51
C CYS A 92 5.88 -20.56 -6.68
N ILE A 93 5.71 -20.55 -5.37
CA ILE A 93 6.55 -19.75 -4.45
C ILE A 93 8.00 -20.20 -4.50
N GLU A 94 8.28 -21.51 -4.48
CA GLU A 94 9.65 -22.02 -4.56
C GLU A 94 10.33 -21.67 -5.88
N GLN A 95 9.61 -21.74 -7.00
CA GLN A 95 10.12 -21.30 -8.31
C GLN A 95 10.45 -19.79 -8.30
N CYS A 96 9.57 -18.95 -7.77
CA CYS A 96 9.84 -17.51 -7.61
C CYS A 96 11.10 -17.25 -6.75
N LYS A 97 11.29 -18.00 -5.66
CA LYS A 97 12.50 -17.90 -4.82
C LYS A 97 13.77 -18.27 -5.58
N VAL A 98 13.71 -19.23 -6.51
CA VAL A 98 14.86 -19.58 -7.35
C VAL A 98 15.27 -18.40 -8.23
N PHE A 99 14.32 -17.71 -8.87
CA PHE A 99 14.62 -16.51 -9.67
C PHE A 99 15.26 -15.41 -8.83
N VAL A 100 14.77 -15.16 -7.61
CA VAL A 100 15.38 -14.17 -6.70
C VAL A 100 16.81 -14.55 -6.32
N ARG A 101 17.08 -15.84 -6.07
CA ARG A 101 18.43 -16.33 -5.75
C ARG A 101 19.41 -16.19 -6.92
N ILE A 102 18.93 -16.36 -8.16
CA ILE A 102 19.75 -16.21 -9.36
C ILE A 102 20.18 -14.75 -9.54
N ASN A 103 19.26 -13.80 -9.34
CA ASN A 103 19.57 -12.36 -9.43
C ASN A 103 20.67 -11.93 -8.44
N HIS A 104 20.76 -12.58 -7.28
CA HIS A 104 21.82 -12.30 -6.29
C HIS A 104 23.17 -13.01 -6.56
N ARG A 105 23.26 -13.89 -7.57
CA ARG A 105 24.52 -14.55 -7.96
C ARG A 105 25.26 -13.79 -9.07
N GLU A 106 24.55 -13.02 -9.90
CA GLU A 106 25.16 -12.29 -11.02
C GLU A 106 25.96 -11.04 -10.57
N GLU A 107 25.67 -10.46 -9.40
CA GLU A 107 26.43 -9.30 -8.86
C GLU A 107 27.82 -9.66 -8.31
N THR A 108 28.10 -10.95 -8.05
CA THR A 108 29.37 -11.37 -7.41
C THR A 108 30.47 -11.79 -8.38
N ASP A 109 30.18 -11.88 -9.68
CA ASP A 109 31.09 -12.46 -10.70
C ASP A 109 31.70 -11.45 -11.68
N GLU A 110 31.68 -10.13 -11.42
CA GLU A 110 32.48 -9.18 -12.20
C GLU A 110 33.98 -9.28 -11.85
N PRO A 111 34.88 -9.61 -12.80
CA PRO A 111 36.31 -9.67 -12.54
C PRO A 111 36.86 -8.25 -12.39
N LYS A 112 37.37 -7.92 -11.19
CA LYS A 112 38.12 -6.69 -10.91
C LYS A 112 39.32 -6.61 -11.86
N GLN A 113 39.22 -5.79 -12.91
CA GLN A 113 40.34 -5.47 -13.79
C GLN A 113 41.49 -4.88 -12.95
N GLY A 114 42.58 -5.63 -12.87
CA GLY A 114 43.79 -5.23 -12.17
C GLY A 114 44.39 -3.99 -12.82
N ARG A 115 44.39 -2.87 -12.09
CA ARG A 115 45.30 -1.75 -12.38
C ARG A 115 46.67 -2.12 -11.84
N ALA A 116 47.53 -2.62 -12.74
CA ALA A 116 48.96 -2.63 -12.54
C ALA A 116 49.46 -1.18 -12.31
N ARG A 117 50.26 -0.99 -11.27
CA ARG A 117 50.95 0.27 -10.97
C ARG A 117 52.34 0.17 -11.62
N PRO A 118 52.71 1.00 -12.60
CA PRO A 118 54.10 1.09 -13.01
C PRO A 118 54.88 1.92 -11.98
N THR A 119 56.07 1.43 -11.71
CA THR A 119 57.16 1.95 -10.88
C THR A 119 57.62 3.33 -11.27
#